data_AF-A0AA51L179-F1
#
_entry.id   AF-A0AA51L179-F1
#
_cell.length_a   1.000
_cell.length_b   1.000
_cell.length_c   1.000
_cell.angle_alpha   90.00
_cell.angle_beta   90.00
_cell.angle_gamma   90.00
#
_symmetry.space_group_name_H-M   'P 1'
#
loop_
_entity.id
_entity.type
_entity.pdbx_description
1 polymer ?
#
loop_
_entity_poly.entity_id
_entity_poly.type
_entity_poly.pdbx_seq_one_letter_code
_entity_poly.pdbx_strand_id
1 'polypeptide(L)'
;MKLILFWIMTGDFDQDISNFSITALGTATESGNEIQSDNMKISAIQEPNGPGFISEYLQSDNGRVAIEIYNKGIADEAGYTLEIYQYNKIQNKKLVNSMPLYPMQPNMPYIIIDNIFYDFFDITNAPYYNEEATLSGNGIVNVAFVLKKNGVVVDAIGDPNGTAPILSQNGTMVRKKNFAGGMPSYQPYQWSLYPNGTYQYIGSHTP
;
A
#
# COMPACT_ATOMS: atom_id res chain seq x y z
N MET A 1 3.61 -30.35 -19.05
CA MET A 1 4.38 -29.49 -18.13
C MET A 1 4.36 -30.15 -16.76
N LYS A 2 5.50 -30.61 -16.23
CA LYS A 2 5.57 -31.11 -14.84
C LYS A 2 5.87 -29.92 -13.94
N LEU A 3 4.96 -29.59 -13.05
CA LEU A 3 5.20 -28.62 -11.99
C LEU A 3 6.03 -29.31 -10.91
N ILE A 4 7.19 -28.76 -10.58
CA ILE A 4 8.00 -29.22 -9.44
C ILE A 4 7.80 -28.20 -8.33
N LEU A 5 7.25 -28.65 -7.21
CA LEU A 5 6.97 -27.83 -6.03
C LEU A 5 8.09 -28.08 -5.01
N PHE A 6 8.86 -27.04 -4.70
CA PHE A 6 9.88 -27.11 -3.65
C PHE A 6 9.27 -26.57 -2.34
N TRP A 7 9.42 -27.33 -1.25
CA TRP A 7 9.10 -26.89 0.12
C TRP A 7 10.42 -26.67 0.86
N ILE A 8 10.71 -25.44 1.28
CA ILE A 8 11.83 -25.13 2.16
C ILE A 8 11.25 -25.07 3.58
N MET A 9 11.72 -25.96 4.46
CA MET A 9 11.13 -26.17 5.80
C MET A 9 11.67 -25.22 6.88
N THR A 10 12.67 -24.40 6.57
CA THR A 10 13.33 -23.52 7.55
C THR A 10 13.85 -22.25 6.89
N GLY A 11 13.42 -21.09 7.39
CA GLY A 11 13.80 -19.75 6.92
C GLY A 11 12.59 -18.82 6.88
N ASP A 12 12.74 -17.57 7.32
CA ASP A 12 11.78 -16.53 6.93
C ASP A 12 11.97 -16.25 5.42
N PHE A 13 10.89 -15.92 4.72
CA PHE A 13 10.95 -15.47 3.32
C PHE A 13 11.03 -13.94 3.23
N ASP A 14 11.46 -13.29 4.32
CA ASP A 14 11.63 -11.84 4.43
C ASP A 14 13.07 -11.43 4.09
N GLN A 15 13.95 -12.41 3.82
CA GLN A 15 15.31 -12.20 3.30
C GLN A 15 15.54 -12.86 1.93
N ASP A 16 16.32 -12.17 1.10
CA ASP A 16 16.71 -12.67 -0.22
C ASP A 16 17.35 -14.06 -0.12
N ILE A 17 16.87 -15.01 -0.93
CA ILE A 17 17.57 -16.27 -1.15
C ILE A 17 18.59 -16.01 -2.25
N SER A 18 19.84 -15.86 -1.84
CA SER A 18 20.98 -15.84 -2.73
C SER A 18 21.53 -17.25 -2.92
N ASN A 19 22.03 -17.57 -4.12
CA ASN A 19 22.60 -18.87 -4.49
C ASN A 19 21.59 -20.02 -4.64
N PHE A 20 20.38 -19.73 -5.11
CA PHE A 20 19.44 -20.77 -5.51
C PHE A 20 19.89 -21.38 -6.85
N SER A 21 20.09 -22.70 -6.91
CA SER A 21 20.39 -23.41 -8.16
C SER A 21 19.60 -24.72 -8.23
N ILE A 22 19.38 -25.19 -9.46
CA ILE A 22 18.70 -26.47 -9.72
C ILE A 22 19.72 -27.40 -10.37
N THR A 23 19.89 -28.58 -9.78
CA THR A 23 20.75 -29.65 -10.32
C THR A 23 19.91 -30.79 -10.86
N ALA A 24 20.07 -31.12 -12.13
CA ALA A 24 19.65 -32.39 -12.69
C ALA A 24 20.71 -33.44 -12.39
N LEU A 25 20.35 -34.49 -11.66
CA LEU A 25 21.23 -35.62 -11.40
C LEU A 25 21.61 -36.33 -12.71
N GLY A 26 22.80 -36.93 -12.77
CA GLY A 26 23.27 -37.65 -13.96
C GLY A 26 22.36 -38.81 -14.39
N THR A 27 21.59 -39.39 -13.46
CA THR A 27 20.57 -40.41 -13.77
C THR A 27 19.39 -39.87 -14.58
N ALA A 28 19.21 -38.54 -14.61
CA ALA A 28 18.21 -37.86 -15.41
C ALA A 28 18.74 -37.36 -16.75
N THR A 29 20.04 -37.57 -17.07
CA THR A 29 20.68 -37.11 -18.30
C THR A 29 21.21 -38.28 -19.13
N GLU A 30 21.16 -38.14 -20.46
CA GLU A 30 21.66 -39.19 -21.38
C GLU A 30 23.19 -39.34 -21.30
N SER A 31 23.90 -38.28 -20.90
CA SER A 31 25.35 -38.27 -20.75
C SER A 31 25.83 -38.91 -19.43
N GLY A 32 24.94 -39.13 -18.46
CA GLY A 32 25.29 -39.59 -17.12
C GLY A 32 25.92 -38.52 -16.23
N ASN A 33 26.12 -37.30 -16.74
CA ASN A 33 26.71 -36.19 -15.99
C ASN A 33 25.64 -35.31 -15.36
N GLU A 34 25.93 -34.77 -14.18
CA GLU A 34 25.08 -33.76 -13.55
C GLU A 34 25.12 -32.45 -14.33
N ILE A 35 23.98 -31.76 -14.38
CA ILE A 35 23.87 -30.43 -14.97
C ILE A 35 23.28 -29.52 -13.90
N GLN A 36 23.99 -28.46 -13.56
CA GLN A 36 23.54 -27.45 -12.61
C GLN A 36 23.24 -26.16 -13.34
N SER A 37 22.14 -25.49 -12.98
CA SER A 37 21.86 -24.13 -13.44
C SER A 37 22.87 -23.14 -12.85
N ASP A 38 22.94 -21.95 -13.43
CA ASP A 38 23.57 -20.82 -12.74
C ASP A 38 22.85 -20.51 -11.41
N ASN A 39 23.56 -19.83 -10.52
CA ASN A 39 22.98 -19.29 -9.31
C ASN A 39 21.95 -18.21 -9.66
N MET A 40 20.75 -18.38 -9.14
CA MET A 40 19.65 -17.43 -9.22
C MET A 40 19.46 -16.75 -7.85
N LYS A 41 18.89 -15.55 -7.90
CA LYS A 41 18.44 -14.82 -6.72
C LYS A 41 16.91 -14.82 -6.69
N ILE A 42 16.33 -15.24 -5.57
CA ILE A 42 14.92 -15.01 -5.26
C ILE A 42 14.91 -13.85 -4.27
N SER A 43 14.44 -12.67 -4.70
CA SER A 43 14.38 -11.53 -3.80
C SER A 43 13.18 -11.67 -2.86
N ALA A 44 13.42 -11.53 -1.57
CA ALA A 44 12.33 -11.38 -0.61
C ALA A 44 11.71 -10.00 -0.75
N ILE A 45 10.44 -9.92 -0.39
CA ILE A 45 9.79 -8.64 -0.18
C ILE A 45 9.86 -8.41 1.33
N GLN A 46 10.79 -7.55 1.77
CA GLN A 46 10.92 -7.22 3.18
C GLN A 46 9.62 -6.56 3.67
N GLU A 47 8.97 -7.18 4.66
CA GLU A 47 7.83 -6.59 5.35
C GLU A 47 8.29 -5.29 6.03
N PRO A 48 7.58 -4.16 5.84
CA PRO A 48 7.99 -2.89 6.41
C PRO A 48 7.98 -2.91 7.94
N ASN A 49 8.81 -2.02 8.52
CA ASN A 49 8.93 -1.85 9.96
C ASN A 49 7.65 -1.24 10.57
N GLY A 50 6.67 -2.07 10.88
CA GLY A 50 5.50 -1.69 11.67
C GLY A 50 4.20 -2.30 11.14
N PRO A 51 3.18 -2.43 12.00
CA PRO A 51 1.90 -3.02 11.61
C PRO A 51 0.97 -2.06 10.85
N GLY A 52 1.30 -0.77 10.74
CA GLY A 52 0.49 0.24 10.06
C GLY A 52 0.71 0.26 8.55
N PHE A 53 -0.36 0.22 7.77
CA PHE A 53 -0.33 0.32 6.32
C PHE A 53 -1.60 0.95 5.76
N ILE A 54 -1.52 1.57 4.59
CA ILE A 54 -2.64 2.16 3.87
C ILE A 54 -3.55 1.03 3.38
N SER A 55 -4.79 0.98 3.86
CA SER A 55 -5.78 -0.04 3.51
C SER A 55 -6.73 0.41 2.40
N GLU A 56 -7.02 1.71 2.31
CA GLU A 56 -7.96 2.24 1.33
C GLU A 56 -7.60 3.66 0.87
N TYR A 57 -7.89 3.96 -0.39
CA TYR A 57 -7.87 5.31 -0.93
C TYR A 57 -9.13 5.56 -1.76
N LEU A 58 -9.91 6.57 -1.37
CA LEU A 58 -11.13 7.00 -2.02
C LEU A 58 -10.89 8.34 -2.70
N GLN A 59 -11.25 8.45 -3.98
CA GLN A 59 -11.27 9.71 -4.72
C GLN A 59 -12.54 9.82 -5.56
N SER A 60 -13.38 10.80 -5.24
CA SER A 60 -14.61 11.10 -5.97
C SER A 60 -14.74 12.61 -6.21
N ASP A 61 -15.81 13.00 -6.89
CA ASP A 61 -16.13 14.38 -7.22
C ASP A 61 -16.41 15.22 -5.97
N ASN A 62 -16.35 16.55 -6.11
CA ASN A 62 -16.70 17.53 -5.07
C ASN A 62 -15.88 17.41 -3.77
N GLY A 63 -14.59 17.06 -3.88
CA GLY A 63 -13.70 16.99 -2.71
C GLY A 63 -13.93 15.77 -1.83
N ARG A 64 -14.63 14.76 -2.35
CA ARG A 64 -14.85 13.49 -1.66
C ARG A 64 -13.60 12.61 -1.77
N VAL A 65 -12.59 12.95 -0.98
CA VAL A 65 -11.32 12.22 -0.93
C VAL A 65 -11.08 11.74 0.50
N ALA A 66 -10.68 10.48 0.65
CA ALA A 66 -10.32 9.90 1.94
C ALA A 66 -9.18 8.90 1.79
N ILE A 67 -8.40 8.75 2.84
CA ILE A 67 -7.37 7.71 2.97
C ILE A 67 -7.59 6.96 4.29
N GLU A 68 -7.50 5.64 4.22
CA GLU A 68 -7.61 4.75 5.38
C GLU A 68 -6.27 4.07 5.62
N ILE A 69 -5.83 4.05 6.87
CA ILE A 69 -4.66 3.34 7.35
C ILE A 69 -5.12 2.30 8.37
N TYR A 70 -4.66 1.08 8.26
CA TYR A 70 -4.99 0.00 9.18
C TYR A 70 -3.78 -0.41 10.00
N ASN A 71 -3.99 -0.62 11.30
CA ASN A 71 -2.99 -1.21 12.20
C ASN A 71 -3.33 -2.70 12.41
N LYS A 72 -2.56 -3.61 11.79
CA LYS A 72 -2.70 -5.08 11.99
C LYS A 72 -2.11 -5.60 13.31
N GLY A 73 -1.57 -4.70 14.12
CA GLY A 73 -0.87 -5.02 15.35
C GLY A 73 -1.84 -5.45 16.44
N ILE A 74 -1.28 -5.77 17.59
CA ILE A 74 -2.04 -6.16 18.79
C ILE A 74 -2.08 -5.04 19.85
N ALA A 75 -1.47 -3.90 19.56
CA ALA A 75 -1.34 -2.76 20.46
C ALA A 75 -1.46 -1.44 19.69
N ASP A 76 -1.67 -0.36 20.43
CA ASP A 76 -1.68 1.00 19.90
C ASP A 76 -0.30 1.37 19.35
N GLU A 77 -0.30 2.08 18.23
CA GLU A 77 0.91 2.32 17.44
C GLU A 77 1.10 3.81 17.16
N ALA A 78 2.15 4.40 17.74
CA ALA A 78 2.44 5.83 17.65
C ALA A 78 3.67 6.15 16.79
N GLY A 79 3.93 7.42 16.48
CA GLY A 79 5.13 7.82 15.70
C GLY A 79 4.99 7.58 14.20
N TYR A 80 3.76 7.49 13.72
CA TYR A 80 3.45 7.51 12.30
C TYR A 80 3.34 8.95 11.77
N THR A 81 3.68 9.14 10.51
CA THR A 81 3.52 10.40 9.79
C THR A 81 3.04 10.09 8.38
N LEU A 82 2.05 10.83 7.91
CA LEU A 82 1.60 10.76 6.53
C LEU A 82 2.15 11.96 5.75
N GLU A 83 2.93 11.67 4.71
CA GLU A 83 3.28 12.67 3.71
C GLU A 83 2.29 12.61 2.54
N ILE A 84 1.70 13.76 2.24
CA ILE A 84 0.70 13.96 1.20
C ILE A 84 1.39 14.69 0.06
N TYR A 85 1.56 14.01 -1.06
CA TYR A 85 2.17 14.55 -2.26
C TYR A 85 1.07 14.90 -3.26
N GLN A 86 1.05 16.17 -3.64
CA GLN A 86 0.10 16.72 -4.59
C GLN A 86 0.81 17.47 -5.71
N TYR A 87 0.11 17.60 -6.82
CA TYR A 87 0.54 18.43 -7.94
C TYR A 87 -0.57 19.40 -8.33
N ASN A 88 -0.25 20.69 -8.33
CA ASN A 88 -1.13 21.74 -8.82
C ASN A 88 -0.92 21.91 -10.33
N LYS A 89 -1.89 21.45 -11.12
CA LYS A 89 -1.87 21.50 -12.59
C LYS A 89 -1.98 22.91 -13.17
N ILE A 90 -2.58 23.84 -12.43
CA ILE A 90 -2.72 25.25 -12.87
C ILE A 90 -1.38 25.98 -12.68
N GLN A 91 -0.74 25.77 -11.53
CA GLN A 91 0.52 26.43 -11.17
C GLN A 91 1.77 25.65 -11.63
N ASN A 92 1.60 24.44 -12.17
CA ASN A 92 2.70 23.52 -12.52
C ASN A 92 3.67 23.33 -11.34
N LYS A 93 3.14 23.06 -10.14
CA LYS A 93 3.92 23.04 -8.89
C LYS A 93 3.61 21.81 -8.04
N LYS A 94 4.66 21.18 -7.51
CA LYS A 94 4.54 20.14 -6.48
C LYS A 94 4.24 20.77 -5.12
N LEU A 95 3.31 20.17 -4.40
CA LEU A 95 2.94 20.51 -3.03
C LEU A 95 3.17 19.27 -2.18
N VAL A 96 3.83 19.44 -1.04
CA VAL A 96 4.08 18.36 -0.09
C VAL A 96 3.66 18.85 1.28
N ASN A 97 2.76 18.12 1.91
CA ASN A 97 2.38 18.32 3.30
C ASN A 97 2.77 17.09 4.11
N SER A 98 3.10 17.29 5.38
CA SER A 98 3.46 16.20 6.29
C SER A 98 2.65 16.38 7.58
N MET A 99 1.91 15.36 7.99
CA MET A 99 1.13 15.37 9.21
C MET A 99 1.52 14.21 10.14
N PRO A 100 1.86 14.46 11.42
CA PRO A 100 1.99 13.39 12.39
C PRO A 100 0.61 12.79 12.66
N LEU A 101 0.53 11.47 12.80
CA LEU A 101 -0.73 10.79 13.13
C LEU A 101 -0.82 10.56 14.64
N TYR A 102 -2.03 10.66 15.18
CA TYR A 102 -2.31 10.16 16.53
C TYR A 102 -2.07 8.64 16.63
N PRO A 103 -1.86 8.10 17.84
CA PRO A 103 -1.72 6.65 18.02
C PRO A 103 -2.86 5.87 17.35
N MET A 104 -2.50 4.92 16.49
CA MET A 104 -3.44 4.10 15.76
C MET A 104 -3.80 2.87 16.58
N GLN A 105 -5.08 2.68 16.88
CA GLN A 105 -5.55 1.53 17.65
C GLN A 105 -5.46 0.24 16.82
N PRO A 106 -5.17 -0.91 17.45
CA PRO A 106 -5.08 -2.18 16.75
C PRO A 106 -6.43 -2.59 16.19
N ASN A 107 -6.42 -3.17 14.99
CA ASN A 107 -7.58 -3.69 14.27
C ASN A 107 -8.67 -2.64 13.95
N MET A 108 -8.33 -1.36 13.98
CA MET A 108 -9.23 -0.25 13.69
C MET A 108 -8.71 0.55 12.50
N PRO A 109 -9.59 0.97 11.58
CA PRO A 109 -9.21 1.90 10.53
C PRO A 109 -8.93 3.28 11.13
N TYR A 110 -7.86 3.89 10.65
CA TYR A 110 -7.48 5.27 10.91
C TYR A 110 -7.78 6.07 9.64
N ILE A 111 -8.81 6.90 9.70
CA ILE A 111 -9.38 7.56 8.52
C ILE A 111 -9.03 9.03 8.52
N ILE A 112 -8.48 9.49 7.41
CA ILE A 112 -8.22 10.89 7.14
C ILE A 112 -9.08 11.31 5.94
N ILE A 113 -9.93 12.30 6.13
CA ILE A 113 -10.80 12.82 5.08
C ILE A 113 -10.32 14.17 4.58
N ASP A 114 -10.78 14.56 3.38
CA ASP A 114 -10.64 15.93 2.92
C ASP A 114 -11.42 16.89 3.83
N ASN A 115 -10.88 18.08 4.07
CA ASN A 115 -11.50 19.11 4.91
C ASN A 115 -12.80 19.69 4.33
N ILE A 116 -13.14 19.35 3.09
CA ILE A 116 -14.40 19.72 2.43
C ILE A 116 -15.34 18.53 2.16
N PHE A 117 -15.05 17.34 2.70
CA PHE A 117 -15.89 16.14 2.52
C PHE A 117 -17.08 16.12 3.50
N TYR A 118 -17.99 17.09 3.36
CA TYR A 118 -19.07 17.32 4.34
C TYR A 118 -20.14 16.23 4.44
N ASP A 119 -20.35 15.45 3.37
CA ASP A 119 -21.35 14.38 3.32
C ASP A 119 -20.75 12.98 3.57
N PHE A 120 -19.56 12.90 4.18
CA PHE A 120 -18.84 11.66 4.44
C PHE A 120 -19.71 10.60 5.15
N PHE A 121 -20.38 10.98 6.24
CA PHE A 121 -21.24 10.06 7.00
C PHE A 121 -22.57 9.75 6.31
N ASP A 122 -23.00 10.56 5.32
CA ASP A 122 -24.24 10.32 4.59
C ASP A 122 -24.07 9.25 3.51
N ILE A 123 -22.85 9.07 3.01
CA ILE A 123 -22.58 8.22 1.83
C ILE A 123 -21.64 7.04 2.11
N THR A 124 -20.92 7.04 3.23
CA THR A 124 -20.03 5.95 3.64
C THR A 124 -20.63 5.12 4.78
N ASN A 125 -20.04 3.96 5.04
CA ASN A 125 -20.39 3.13 6.20
C ASN A 125 -19.52 3.43 7.44
N ALA A 126 -18.60 4.39 7.35
CA ALA A 126 -17.67 4.68 8.42
C ALA A 126 -18.39 5.35 9.60
N PRO A 127 -18.25 4.84 10.84
CA PRO A 127 -18.89 5.44 12.00
C PRO A 127 -18.13 6.64 12.57
N TYR A 128 -16.90 6.89 12.11
CA TYR A 128 -16.06 8.00 12.52
C TYR A 128 -15.02 8.34 11.43
N TYR A 129 -14.30 9.45 11.63
CA TYR A 129 -12.98 9.70 11.04
C TYR A 129 -12.04 10.22 12.14
N ASN A 130 -10.73 10.20 11.90
CA ASN A 130 -9.73 10.55 12.90
C ASN A 130 -9.19 11.97 12.70
N GLU A 131 -8.85 12.32 11.46
CA GLU A 131 -8.25 13.62 11.13
C GLU A 131 -8.77 14.13 9.78
N GLU A 132 -8.50 15.42 9.52
CA GLU A 132 -8.78 16.08 8.24
C GLU A 132 -7.49 16.61 7.63
N ALA A 133 -7.41 16.60 6.30
CA ALA A 133 -6.30 17.20 5.56
C ALA A 133 -6.83 17.88 4.29
N THR A 134 -6.05 18.76 3.67
CA THR A 134 -6.37 19.28 2.35
C THR A 134 -6.02 18.23 1.29
N LEU A 135 -7.00 17.44 0.86
CA LEU A 135 -6.82 16.34 -0.09
C LEU A 135 -7.32 16.68 -1.51
N SER A 136 -7.95 17.84 -1.69
CA SER A 136 -8.38 18.34 -2.98
C SER A 136 -8.30 19.86 -3.05
N GLY A 137 -8.61 20.39 -4.22
CA GLY A 137 -8.66 21.82 -4.48
C GLY A 137 -8.60 22.12 -5.96
N ASN A 138 -8.78 23.39 -6.32
CA ASN A 138 -8.81 23.79 -7.72
C ASN A 138 -7.47 23.48 -8.43
N GLY A 139 -7.51 22.56 -9.40
CA GLY A 139 -6.33 22.10 -10.14
C GLY A 139 -5.37 21.22 -9.34
N ILE A 140 -5.69 20.87 -8.10
CA ILE A 140 -4.86 20.01 -7.25
C ILE A 140 -5.24 18.55 -7.49
N VAL A 141 -4.22 17.69 -7.66
CA VAL A 141 -4.39 16.24 -7.69
C VAL A 141 -3.45 15.58 -6.69
N ASN A 142 -3.89 14.52 -6.01
CA ASN A 142 -3.02 13.69 -5.18
C ASN A 142 -2.21 12.76 -6.09
N VAL A 143 -0.89 12.81 -5.97
CA VAL A 143 0.03 12.01 -6.78
C VAL A 143 0.67 10.88 -5.97
N ALA A 144 0.80 11.06 -4.65
CA ALA A 144 1.18 9.99 -3.74
C ALA A 144 0.76 10.25 -2.29
N PHE A 145 0.68 9.17 -1.54
CA PHE A 145 0.69 9.18 -0.08
C PHE A 145 1.80 8.27 0.40
N VAL A 146 2.61 8.76 1.34
CA VAL A 146 3.75 8.02 1.90
C VAL A 146 3.59 7.96 3.41
N LEU A 147 3.38 6.74 3.91
CA LEU A 147 3.29 6.48 5.34
C LEU A 147 4.69 6.19 5.88
N LYS A 148 5.08 6.90 6.93
CA LYS A 148 6.35 6.72 7.63
C LYS A 148 6.12 6.33 9.08
N LYS A 149 7.01 5.50 9.62
CA LYS A 149 7.14 5.18 11.03
C LYS A 149 8.52 5.61 11.50
N ASN A 150 8.59 6.52 12.46
CA ASN A 150 9.85 7.04 13.00
C ASN A 150 10.83 7.50 11.88
N GLY A 151 10.29 8.14 10.84
CA GLY A 151 11.06 8.64 9.69
C GLY A 151 11.36 7.62 8.58
N VAL A 152 11.09 6.33 8.79
CA VAL A 152 11.28 5.27 7.77
C VAL A 152 9.99 5.04 7.00
N VAL A 153 10.04 4.96 5.67
CA VAL A 153 8.87 4.64 4.84
C VAL A 153 8.44 3.21 5.10
N VAL A 154 7.17 3.04 5.48
CA VAL A 154 6.55 1.73 5.74
C VAL A 154 5.47 1.39 4.73
N ASP A 155 4.88 2.39 4.09
CA ASP A 155 3.92 2.15 3.02
C ASP A 155 3.82 3.32 2.05
N ALA A 156 3.43 3.06 0.81
CA ALA A 156 3.20 4.10 -0.18
C ALA A 156 2.15 3.71 -1.23
N ILE A 157 1.40 4.72 -1.66
CA ILE A 157 0.61 4.67 -2.89
C ILE A 157 0.96 5.83 -3.81
N GLY A 158 0.92 5.58 -5.12
CA GLY A 158 1.25 6.58 -6.13
C GLY A 158 2.76 6.80 -6.35
N ASP A 159 3.08 7.93 -6.99
CA ASP A 159 4.45 8.36 -7.28
C ASP A 159 4.70 9.77 -6.70
N PRO A 160 5.53 9.91 -5.64
CA PRO A 160 5.83 11.22 -5.04
C PRO A 160 6.59 12.15 -6.00
N ASN A 161 7.16 11.61 -7.08
CA ASN A 161 7.78 12.39 -8.12
C ASN A 161 6.85 12.72 -9.30
N GLY A 162 5.66 12.12 -9.33
CA GLY A 162 4.70 12.22 -10.42
C GLY A 162 3.96 13.56 -10.50
N THR A 163 3.20 13.69 -11.58
CA THR A 163 2.27 14.81 -11.85
C THR A 163 0.86 14.34 -12.21
N ALA A 164 0.70 13.03 -12.41
CA ALA A 164 -0.57 12.38 -12.68
C ALA A 164 -1.23 11.95 -11.36
N PRO A 165 -2.58 12.00 -11.27
CA PRO A 165 -3.28 11.52 -10.09
C PRO A 165 -3.02 10.02 -9.86
N ILE A 166 -3.06 9.57 -8.61
CA ILE A 166 -2.96 8.14 -8.23
C ILE A 166 -4.00 7.33 -9.02
N LEU A 167 -5.22 7.84 -9.07
CA LEU A 167 -6.33 7.30 -9.83
C LEU A 167 -6.58 8.14 -11.09
N SER A 168 -6.41 7.53 -12.26
CA SER A 168 -6.69 8.19 -13.55
C SER A 168 -8.17 8.55 -13.76
N GLN A 169 -9.06 7.82 -13.09
CA GLN A 169 -10.49 8.07 -13.00
C GLN A 169 -10.91 7.97 -11.54
N ASN A 170 -11.88 8.78 -11.11
CA ASN A 170 -12.45 8.68 -9.77
C ASN A 170 -12.90 7.25 -9.45
N GLY A 171 -12.72 6.85 -8.19
CA GLY A 171 -12.95 5.49 -7.72
C GLY A 171 -12.35 5.24 -6.35
N THR A 172 -12.31 3.98 -5.99
CA THR A 172 -11.85 3.51 -4.69
C THR A 172 -10.82 2.40 -4.87
N MET A 173 -9.70 2.52 -4.18
CA MET A 173 -8.64 1.52 -4.12
C MET A 173 -8.69 0.83 -2.78
N VAL A 174 -8.92 -0.48 -2.75
CA VAL A 174 -8.90 -1.26 -1.49
C VAL A 174 -7.75 -2.26 -1.55
N ARG A 175 -6.93 -2.33 -0.49
CA ARG A 175 -5.85 -3.31 -0.37
C ARG A 175 -6.44 -4.71 -0.39
N LYS A 176 -5.90 -5.61 -1.21
CA LYS A 176 -6.35 -7.00 -1.27
C LYS A 176 -5.92 -7.73 0.01
N LYS A 177 -6.79 -8.62 0.48
CA LYS A 177 -6.64 -9.46 1.68
C LYS A 177 -5.31 -10.22 1.78
N ASN A 178 -4.81 -10.72 0.66
CA ASN A 178 -3.54 -11.45 0.62
C ASN A 178 -2.29 -10.54 0.83
N PHE A 179 -2.46 -9.23 0.96
CA PHE A 179 -1.42 -8.27 1.32
C PHE A 179 -1.76 -7.64 2.66
N ALA A 180 -1.47 -8.38 3.72
CA ALA A 180 -1.71 -7.96 5.10
C ALA A 180 -0.58 -7.04 5.62
N GLY A 181 0.00 -6.16 4.81
CA GLY A 181 1.16 -5.34 5.19
C GLY A 181 1.43 -4.21 4.19
N GLY A 182 2.17 -3.20 4.66
CA GLY A 182 2.59 -2.08 3.82
C GLY A 182 3.67 -2.48 2.81
N MET A 183 4.00 -1.60 1.88
CA MET A 183 5.20 -1.71 1.04
C MET A 183 5.85 -0.34 0.93
N PRO A 184 7.18 -0.20 1.15
CA PRO A 184 7.84 1.10 1.03
C PRO A 184 7.76 1.76 -0.36
N SER A 185 7.27 1.02 -1.36
CA SER A 185 7.02 1.50 -2.73
C SER A 185 5.64 1.06 -3.19
N TYR A 186 5.00 1.90 -4.02
CA TYR A 186 3.68 1.58 -4.55
C TYR A 186 3.72 0.40 -5.52
N GLN A 187 2.93 -0.63 -5.19
CA GLN A 187 2.78 -1.82 -6.01
C GLN A 187 1.31 -1.96 -6.46
N PRO A 188 0.97 -1.59 -7.72
CA PRO A 188 -0.42 -1.59 -8.19
C PRO A 188 -1.15 -2.93 -8.04
N TYR A 189 -0.43 -4.07 -8.12
CA TYR A 189 -1.03 -5.39 -8.01
C TYR A 189 -1.62 -5.70 -6.62
N GLN A 190 -1.28 -4.91 -5.60
CA GLN A 190 -1.79 -5.06 -4.23
C GLN A 190 -3.22 -4.53 -4.05
N TRP A 191 -3.77 -3.87 -5.07
CA TRP A 191 -5.00 -3.10 -4.95
C TRP A 191 -6.11 -3.67 -5.83
N SER A 192 -7.32 -3.68 -5.28
CA SER A 192 -8.56 -3.81 -6.04
C SER A 192 -9.08 -2.41 -6.35
N LEU A 193 -9.42 -2.17 -7.62
CA LEU A 193 -9.96 -0.90 -8.08
C LEU A 193 -11.46 -1.02 -8.25
N TYR A 194 -12.20 -0.07 -7.70
CA TYR A 194 -13.64 0.03 -7.83
C TYR A 194 -14.03 1.35 -8.50
N PRO A 195 -15.14 1.37 -9.27
CA PRO A 195 -15.61 2.57 -9.95
C PRO A 195 -15.97 3.72 -8.99
N ASN A 196 -16.06 4.93 -9.53
CA ASN A 196 -16.59 6.10 -8.82
C ASN A 196 -17.95 5.78 -8.17
N GLY A 197 -18.18 6.31 -6.97
CA GLY A 197 -19.40 6.05 -6.19
C GLY A 197 -19.33 4.82 -5.27
N THR A 198 -18.19 4.13 -5.21
CA THR A 198 -17.97 2.98 -4.33
C THR A 198 -17.50 3.43 -2.94
N TYR A 199 -18.42 3.75 -2.04
CA TYR A 199 -18.11 4.30 -0.71
C TYR A 199 -18.19 3.28 0.44
N GLN A 200 -18.66 2.07 0.16
CA GLN A 200 -19.05 1.09 1.17
C GLN A 200 -17.88 0.40 1.89
N TYR A 201 -16.63 0.57 1.42
CA TYR A 201 -15.47 -0.13 1.95
C TYR A 201 -14.77 0.66 3.07
N ILE A 202 -14.59 1.97 2.89
CA ILE A 202 -14.14 2.92 3.92
C ILE A 202 -14.91 2.68 5.23
N GLY A 203 -14.17 2.70 6.35
CA GLY A 203 -14.74 2.45 7.67
C GLY A 203 -14.57 1.03 8.19
N SER A 204 -14.05 0.12 7.36
CA SER A 204 -13.79 -1.25 7.76
C SER A 204 -12.67 -1.88 6.94
N HIS A 205 -11.73 -2.52 7.62
CA HIS A 205 -10.73 -3.36 6.95
C HIS A 205 -10.76 -4.76 7.54
N THR A 206 -10.86 -5.76 6.68
CA THR A 206 -10.72 -7.17 7.05
C THR A 206 -9.58 -7.75 6.21
N PRO A 207 -8.39 -7.94 6.80
CA PRO A 207 -7.29 -8.65 6.17
C PRO A 207 -7.69 -10.04 5.64
#